data_AF-A0A952UBL9-F1
#
_entry.id   AF-A0A952UBL9-F1
#
_cell.length_a   1.000
_cell.length_b   1.000
_cell.length_c   1.000
_cell.angle_alpha   90.00
_cell.angle_beta   90.00
_cell.angle_gamma   90.00
#
_symmetry.space_group_name_H-M   'P 1'
#
loop_
_entity.id
_entity.type
_entity.pdbx_description
1 polymer ?
#
loop_
_entity_poly.entity_id
_entity_poly.type
_entity_poly.pdbx_seq_one_letter_code
_entity_poly.pdbx_strand_id
1 'polypeptide(L)'
;MSRNGPLGTESGAEARNSTVDRALRVLEAFLGEETELGVLELSRQLELDKSVIHRILATLVARRFLEQDPLSRRYRVGLRVWELGQRFISGQLLKDIAEKELAGMIANHPYATAFIAELDSGDVVVASTIPGPGPLNITINPGTRLMAELTTTGRTMLAQLDRRTVEKIVTRRRSHHSGRELCSLDELYADLDVIRERGYGISSGLYTPGVATVCRVIKGASAEDPLLSLSVDFLVGAETESLLEVIPGELLRCVTEIERVFLSAPPPQVSERSG
;
A
#
# COMPACT_ATOMS: atom_id res chain seq x y z
N MET A 1 -33.29 -12.52 23.25
CA MET A 1 -33.08 -13.88 22.74
C MET A 1 -31.69 -13.94 22.12
N SER A 2 -30.78 -14.63 22.81
CA SER A 2 -29.40 -14.86 22.39
C SER A 2 -29.30 -15.62 21.07
N ARG A 3 -28.38 -15.20 20.19
CA ARG A 3 -27.49 -16.09 19.44
C ARG A 3 -26.14 -15.39 19.20
N ASN A 4 -25.25 -15.56 20.17
CA ASN A 4 -23.81 -15.51 19.93
C ASN A 4 -23.39 -16.86 19.34
N GLY A 5 -22.61 -16.82 18.27
CA GLY A 5 -21.79 -17.93 17.79
C GLY A 5 -20.42 -17.38 17.37
N PRO A 6 -19.31 -17.84 17.96
CA PRO A 6 -17.98 -17.36 17.61
C PRO A 6 -17.58 -17.91 16.23
N LEU A 7 -17.26 -17.01 15.29
CA LEU A 7 -16.67 -17.39 14.00
C LEU A 7 -15.21 -17.82 14.20
N GLY A 8 -15.06 -19.13 14.42
CA GLY A 8 -14.06 -20.00 13.80
C GLY A 8 -12.58 -19.65 13.93
N THR A 9 -11.93 -20.14 14.99
CA THR A 9 -10.46 -20.16 15.14
C THR A 9 -9.79 -21.47 14.70
N GLU A 10 -10.46 -22.37 13.97
CA GLU A 10 -9.88 -23.67 13.56
C GLU A 10 -9.79 -23.93 12.04
N SER A 11 -10.42 -23.09 11.19
CA SER A 11 -10.41 -23.29 9.71
C SER A 11 -9.15 -22.74 9.00
N GLY A 12 -8.36 -21.89 9.66
CA GLY A 12 -7.22 -21.20 9.03
C GLY A 12 -5.97 -22.07 8.82
N ALA A 13 -5.89 -23.27 9.38
CA ALA A 13 -4.74 -24.17 9.23
C ALA A 13 -4.87 -25.12 8.03
N GLU A 14 -6.08 -25.63 7.74
CA GLU A 14 -6.36 -26.45 6.55
C GLU A 14 -6.40 -25.64 5.25
N ALA A 15 -6.76 -24.35 5.34
CA ALA A 15 -6.74 -23.45 4.19
C ALA A 15 -5.32 -23.25 3.60
N ARG A 16 -4.29 -23.27 4.45
CA ARG A 16 -2.86 -22.98 4.13
C ARG A 16 -2.19 -23.96 3.16
N ASN A 17 -2.90 -24.96 2.66
CA ASN A 17 -2.34 -25.92 1.70
C ASN A 17 -3.37 -26.44 0.67
N SER A 18 -4.50 -25.77 0.54
CA SER A 18 -5.52 -26.13 -0.45
C SER A 18 -5.04 -25.84 -1.88
N THR A 19 -5.67 -26.47 -2.88
CA THR A 19 -5.37 -26.18 -4.30
C THR A 19 -5.57 -24.70 -4.63
N VAL A 20 -6.55 -24.05 -4.00
CA VAL A 20 -6.83 -22.62 -4.20
C VAL A 20 -5.72 -21.77 -3.59
N ASP A 21 -5.31 -22.06 -2.36
CA ASP A 21 -4.20 -21.38 -1.69
C ASP A 21 -2.91 -21.45 -2.52
N ARG A 22 -2.54 -22.64 -3.00
CA ARG A 22 -1.37 -22.80 -3.87
C ARG A 22 -1.48 -21.99 -5.16
N ALA A 23 -2.68 -21.89 -5.74
CA ALA A 23 -2.89 -21.10 -6.95
C ALA A 23 -2.73 -19.59 -6.69
N LEU A 24 -3.24 -19.10 -5.55
CA LEU A 24 -3.05 -17.71 -5.12
C LEU A 24 -1.58 -17.42 -4.84
N ARG A 25 -0.88 -18.30 -4.13
CA ARG A 25 0.58 -18.17 -3.87
C ARG A 25 1.41 -18.12 -5.15
N VAL A 26 1.04 -18.89 -6.18
CA VAL A 26 1.69 -18.81 -7.50
C VAL A 26 1.43 -17.46 -8.16
N LEU A 27 0.21 -16.92 -8.08
CA LEU A 27 -0.11 -15.62 -8.65
C LEU A 27 0.58 -14.47 -7.90
N GLU A 28 0.62 -14.54 -6.57
CA GLU A 28 1.28 -13.56 -5.68
C GLU A 28 2.81 -13.56 -5.84
N ALA A 29 3.42 -14.65 -6.32
CA ALA A 29 4.85 -14.67 -6.60
C ALA A 29 5.28 -13.62 -7.64
N PHE A 30 4.35 -13.20 -8.51
CA PHE A 30 4.57 -12.13 -9.51
C PHE A 30 4.45 -10.71 -8.94
N LEU A 31 4.18 -10.54 -7.65
CA LEU A 31 4.23 -9.23 -6.97
C LEU A 31 5.67 -8.81 -6.59
N GLY A 32 6.66 -9.66 -6.85
CA GLY A 32 8.08 -9.34 -6.65
C GLY A 32 8.67 -8.46 -7.76
N GLU A 33 9.97 -8.20 -7.69
CA GLU A 33 10.70 -7.35 -8.66
C GLU A 33 10.78 -7.97 -10.06
N GLU A 34 10.80 -9.29 -10.15
CA GLU A 34 10.87 -10.04 -11.41
C GLU A 34 9.51 -10.04 -12.12
N THR A 35 9.45 -9.45 -13.31
CA THR A 35 8.22 -9.35 -14.11
C THR A 35 7.85 -10.67 -14.80
N GLU A 36 8.80 -11.58 -14.94
CA GLU A 36 8.60 -12.91 -15.51
C GLU A 36 9.20 -13.99 -14.63
N LEU A 37 8.52 -15.13 -14.48
CA LEU A 37 8.98 -16.26 -13.65
C LEU A 37 8.86 -17.57 -14.42
N GLY A 38 9.84 -18.46 -14.25
CA GLY A 38 9.77 -19.82 -14.78
C GLY A 38 9.30 -20.81 -13.71
N VAL A 39 9.10 -22.06 -14.16
CA VAL A 39 8.60 -23.14 -13.30
C VAL A 39 9.62 -23.51 -12.21
N LEU A 40 10.91 -23.44 -12.53
CA LEU A 40 11.97 -23.80 -11.57
C LEU A 40 12.08 -22.77 -10.46
N GLU A 41 12.01 -21.48 -10.81
CA GLU A 41 12.03 -20.37 -9.87
C GLU A 41 10.82 -20.46 -8.94
N LEU A 42 9.61 -20.63 -9.49
CA LEU A 42 8.37 -20.78 -8.71
C LEU A 42 8.40 -22.01 -7.80
N SER A 43 8.88 -23.14 -8.31
CA SER A 43 9.01 -24.38 -7.53
C SER A 43 9.93 -24.19 -6.32
N ARG A 44 11.07 -23.52 -6.52
CA ARG A 44 12.03 -23.22 -5.45
C ARG A 44 11.48 -22.20 -4.46
N GLN A 45 10.86 -21.12 -4.94
CA GLN A 45 10.37 -20.02 -4.12
C GLN A 45 9.18 -20.45 -3.25
N LEU A 46 8.30 -21.31 -3.77
CA LEU A 46 7.06 -21.70 -3.10
C LEU A 46 7.16 -23.06 -2.39
N GLU A 47 8.28 -23.77 -2.55
CA GLU A 47 8.51 -25.13 -2.04
C GLU A 47 7.43 -26.11 -2.53
N LEU A 48 7.10 -26.04 -3.82
CA LEU A 48 6.09 -26.88 -4.48
C LEU A 48 6.71 -27.69 -5.62
N ASP A 49 6.24 -28.93 -5.80
CA ASP A 49 6.67 -29.77 -6.90
C ASP A 49 6.39 -29.14 -8.26
N LYS A 50 7.31 -29.33 -9.22
CA LYS A 50 7.18 -28.81 -10.60
C LYS A 50 5.86 -29.24 -11.26
N SER A 51 5.38 -30.46 -11.01
CA SER A 51 4.12 -30.96 -11.55
C SER A 51 2.90 -30.18 -11.03
N VAL A 52 2.93 -29.77 -9.75
CA VAL A 52 1.90 -28.93 -9.14
C VAL A 52 1.93 -27.53 -9.72
N ILE A 53 3.12 -26.92 -9.81
CA ILE A 53 3.33 -25.60 -10.43
C ILE A 53 2.82 -25.60 -11.89
N HIS A 54 3.21 -26.59 -12.70
CA HIS A 54 2.76 -26.71 -14.09
C HIS A 54 1.24 -26.74 -14.22
N ARG A 55 0.54 -27.53 -13.38
CA ARG A 55 -0.92 -27.64 -13.41
C ARG A 55 -1.61 -26.32 -13.02
N ILE A 56 -1.07 -25.62 -12.03
CA ILE A 56 -1.57 -24.30 -11.61
C ILE A 56 -1.36 -23.29 -12.74
N LEU A 57 -0.14 -23.19 -13.28
CA LEU A 57 0.19 -22.27 -14.37
C LEU A 57 -0.66 -22.52 -15.61
N ALA A 58 -0.88 -23.79 -15.99
CA ALA A 58 -1.76 -24.13 -17.11
C ALA A 58 -3.19 -23.62 -16.89
N THR A 59 -3.69 -23.73 -15.66
CA THR A 59 -5.02 -23.22 -15.30
C THR A 59 -5.07 -21.69 -15.35
N LEU A 60 -4.07 -21.00 -14.77
CA LEU A 60 -4.01 -19.54 -14.76
C LEU A 60 -3.83 -18.95 -16.17
N VAL A 61 -3.06 -19.61 -17.04
CA VAL A 61 -2.91 -19.24 -18.45
C VAL A 61 -4.21 -19.45 -19.22
N ALA A 62 -4.86 -20.61 -19.06
CA ALA A 62 -6.16 -20.88 -19.68
C ALA A 62 -7.24 -19.87 -19.26
N ARG A 63 -7.14 -19.32 -18.04
CA ARG A 63 -8.03 -18.28 -17.51
C ARG A 63 -7.53 -16.85 -17.76
N ARG A 64 -6.40 -16.68 -18.47
CA ARG A 64 -5.76 -15.39 -18.81
C ARG A 64 -5.28 -14.55 -17.63
N PHE A 65 -5.15 -15.15 -16.44
CA PHE A 65 -4.52 -14.53 -15.27
C PHE A 65 -3.00 -14.46 -15.43
N LEU A 66 -2.42 -15.41 -16.16
CA LEU A 66 -1.03 -15.39 -16.58
C LEU A 66 -0.94 -15.54 -18.11
N GLU A 67 0.17 -15.12 -18.67
CA GLU A 67 0.57 -15.38 -20.05
C GLU A 67 1.88 -16.14 -20.04
N GLN A 68 2.06 -17.06 -20.99
CA GLN A 68 3.34 -17.74 -21.19
C GLN A 68 4.00 -17.18 -22.45
N ASP A 69 5.23 -16.72 -22.32
CA ASP A 69 6.04 -16.34 -23.48
C ASP A 69 6.38 -17.60 -24.30
N PRO A 70 6.10 -17.62 -25.62
CA PRO A 70 6.29 -18.80 -26.45
C PRO A 70 7.76 -19.18 -26.66
N LEU A 71 8.69 -18.22 -26.55
CA LEU A 71 10.12 -18.41 -26.79
C LEU A 71 10.84 -18.80 -25.49
N SER A 72 10.72 -17.97 -24.45
CA SER A 72 11.41 -18.15 -23.18
C SER A 72 10.73 -19.19 -22.29
N ARG A 73 9.46 -19.53 -22.57
CA ARG A 73 8.60 -20.41 -21.76
C ARG A 73 8.36 -19.88 -20.34
N ARG A 74 8.78 -18.65 -20.03
CA ARG A 74 8.50 -17.95 -18.78
C ARG A 74 7.07 -17.43 -18.78
N TYR A 75 6.58 -17.12 -17.59
CA TYR A 75 5.23 -16.66 -17.35
C TYR A 75 5.27 -15.22 -16.87
N ARG A 76 4.22 -14.45 -17.16
CA ARG A 76 4.02 -13.09 -16.66
C ARG A 76 2.54 -12.86 -16.34
N VAL A 77 2.25 -11.78 -15.62
CA VAL A 77 0.88 -11.36 -15.31
C VAL A 77 0.11 -11.11 -16.60
N GLY A 78 -1.07 -11.73 -16.74
CA GLY A 78 -1.94 -11.58 -17.90
C GLY A 78 -2.99 -10.48 -17.72
N LEU A 79 -3.60 -10.07 -18.83
CA LEU A 79 -4.57 -8.97 -18.86
C LEU A 79 -5.74 -9.12 -17.87
N ARG A 80 -6.15 -10.35 -17.52
CA ARG A 80 -7.29 -10.58 -16.61
C ARG A 80 -7.05 -10.03 -15.21
N VAL A 81 -5.80 -10.03 -14.74
CA VAL A 81 -5.42 -9.45 -13.44
C VAL A 81 -5.59 -7.93 -13.48
N TRP A 82 -5.17 -7.30 -14.57
CA TRP A 82 -5.38 -5.86 -14.77
C TRP A 82 -6.88 -5.52 -14.80
N GLU A 83 -7.70 -6.26 -15.55
CA GLU A 83 -9.16 -6.04 -15.59
C GLU A 83 -9.82 -6.13 -14.20
N LEU A 84 -9.35 -7.05 -13.34
CA LEU A 84 -9.82 -7.17 -11.96
C LEU A 84 -9.31 -6.01 -11.10
N GLY A 85 -8.04 -5.63 -11.23
CA GLY A 85 -7.46 -4.47 -10.55
C GLY A 85 -8.19 -3.17 -10.89
N GLN A 86 -8.60 -2.99 -12.14
CA GLN A 86 -9.41 -1.84 -12.55
C GLN A 86 -10.74 -1.76 -11.80
N ARG A 87 -11.34 -2.90 -11.38
CA ARG A 87 -12.56 -2.89 -10.57
C ARG A 87 -12.33 -2.42 -9.14
N PHE A 88 -11.15 -2.72 -8.58
CA PHE A 88 -10.73 -2.19 -7.30
C PHE A 88 -10.50 -0.68 -7.36
N ILE A 89 -9.91 -0.19 -8.47
CA ILE A 89 -9.70 1.24 -8.71
C ILE A 89 -11.05 1.96 -8.92
N SER A 90 -11.98 1.38 -9.68
CA SER A 90 -13.23 2.03 -10.12
C SER A 90 -14.33 2.18 -9.06
N GLY A 91 -13.99 2.28 -7.78
CA GLY A 91 -14.96 2.42 -6.68
C GLY A 91 -14.46 3.27 -5.52
N GLN A 92 -13.31 3.93 -5.67
CA GLN A 92 -12.64 4.62 -4.57
C GLN A 92 -12.83 6.13 -4.65
N LEU A 93 -14.07 6.58 -4.38
CA LEU A 93 -14.40 8.00 -4.38
C LEU A 93 -13.42 8.83 -3.51
N LEU A 94 -13.04 8.31 -2.34
CA LEU A 94 -12.09 8.99 -1.45
C LEU A 94 -10.71 9.17 -2.10
N LYS A 95 -10.21 8.14 -2.78
CA LYS A 95 -8.92 8.20 -3.49
C LYS A 95 -8.97 9.17 -4.66
N ASP A 96 -10.05 9.16 -5.44
CA ASP A 96 -10.20 10.08 -6.59
C ASP A 96 -10.22 11.55 -6.15
N ILE A 97 -10.93 11.85 -5.06
CA ILE A 97 -10.93 13.20 -4.45
C ILE A 97 -9.52 13.54 -3.96
N ALA A 98 -8.86 12.62 -3.26
CA ALA A 98 -7.52 12.82 -2.75
C ALA A 98 -6.49 13.07 -3.87
N GLU A 99 -6.55 12.32 -4.97
CA GLU A 99 -5.68 12.51 -6.14
C GLU A 99 -5.84 13.91 -6.73
N LYS A 100 -7.09 14.36 -6.88
CA LYS A 100 -7.38 15.69 -7.43
C LYS A 100 -6.83 16.80 -6.54
N GLU A 101 -7.07 16.73 -5.23
CA GLU A 101 -6.61 17.76 -4.29
C GLU A 101 -5.08 17.78 -4.18
N LEU A 102 -4.42 16.61 -4.15
CA LEU A 102 -2.96 16.54 -4.15
C LEU A 102 -2.35 17.03 -5.47
N ALA A 103 -2.95 16.71 -6.62
CA ALA A 103 -2.49 17.20 -7.90
C ALA A 103 -2.53 18.74 -7.99
N GLY A 104 -3.58 19.36 -7.44
CA GLY A 104 -3.67 20.81 -7.35
C GLY A 104 -2.59 21.43 -6.45
N MET A 105 -2.29 20.80 -5.32
CA MET A 105 -1.24 21.26 -4.40
C MET A 105 0.17 21.08 -4.99
N ILE A 106 0.49 19.89 -5.50
CA ILE A 106 1.83 19.54 -5.99
C ILE A 106 2.22 20.32 -7.26
N ALA A 107 1.25 20.85 -8.00
CA ALA A 107 1.51 21.74 -9.13
C ALA A 107 2.35 22.97 -8.76
N ASN A 108 2.38 23.38 -7.48
CA ASN A 108 3.19 24.50 -6.99
C ASN A 108 4.59 24.07 -6.50
N HIS A 109 4.91 22.76 -6.52
CA HIS A 109 6.15 22.19 -6.00
C HIS A 109 6.87 21.38 -7.09
N PRO A 110 7.67 22.03 -7.97
CA PRO A 110 8.29 21.38 -9.13
C PRO A 110 9.15 20.16 -8.81
N TYR A 111 9.80 20.13 -7.66
CA TYR A 111 10.79 19.11 -7.29
C TYR A 111 10.30 18.16 -6.19
N ALA A 112 8.99 18.07 -6.01
CA ALA A 112 8.36 17.20 -5.02
C ALA A 112 7.39 16.23 -5.71
N THR A 113 7.24 15.05 -5.13
CA THR A 113 6.26 14.05 -5.56
C THR A 113 5.26 13.83 -4.43
N ALA A 114 3.97 13.86 -4.74
CA ALA A 114 2.93 13.46 -3.81
C ALA A 114 2.59 11.97 -3.96
N PHE A 115 2.27 11.31 -2.87
CA PHE A 115 1.84 9.91 -2.84
C PHE A 115 0.55 9.76 -2.04
N ILE A 116 -0.28 8.82 -2.50
CA ILE A 116 -1.41 8.29 -1.75
C ILE A 116 -1.10 6.84 -1.45
N ALA A 117 -1.31 6.43 -0.20
CA ALA A 117 -1.06 5.05 0.19
C ALA A 117 -2.05 4.54 1.22
N GLU A 118 -2.16 3.21 1.29
CA GLU A 118 -2.97 2.46 2.24
C GLU A 118 -2.07 1.66 3.19
N LEU A 119 -2.53 1.46 4.43
CA LEU A 119 -1.86 0.57 5.37
C LEU A 119 -2.48 -0.82 5.25
N ASP A 120 -1.70 -1.79 4.78
CA ASP A 120 -2.12 -3.18 4.69
C ASP A 120 -1.10 -4.10 5.37
N SER A 121 -1.56 -4.82 6.39
CA SER A 121 -0.79 -5.91 7.02
C SER A 121 0.62 -5.53 7.51
N GLY A 122 0.84 -4.24 7.81
CA GLY A 122 2.13 -3.70 8.26
C GLY A 122 3.03 -3.15 7.17
N ASP A 123 2.56 -3.13 5.93
CA ASP A 123 3.18 -2.39 4.83
C ASP A 123 2.32 -1.18 4.45
N VAL A 124 2.99 -0.14 4.00
CA VAL A 124 2.42 0.93 3.19
C VAL A 124 2.35 0.42 1.75
N VAL A 125 1.16 0.46 1.15
CA VAL A 125 0.93 0.12 -0.25
C VAL A 125 0.65 1.41 -1.00
N VAL A 126 1.52 1.76 -1.94
CA VAL A 126 1.36 2.98 -2.75
C VAL A 126 0.18 2.79 -3.69
N ALA A 127 -0.85 3.62 -3.53
CA ALA A 127 -2.04 3.61 -4.36
C ALA A 127 -1.91 4.58 -5.55
N SER A 128 -1.23 5.71 -5.36
CA SER A 128 -1.04 6.75 -6.38
C SER A 128 0.29 7.46 -6.23
N THR A 129 0.83 7.91 -7.36
CA THR A 129 2.06 8.69 -7.45
C THR A 129 1.80 9.89 -8.35
N ILE A 130 2.00 11.09 -7.82
CA ILE A 130 1.61 12.35 -8.44
C ILE A 130 2.86 13.25 -8.50
N PRO A 131 3.61 13.23 -9.62
CA PRO A 131 4.83 14.01 -9.75
C PRO A 131 4.52 15.51 -9.85
N GLY A 132 5.42 16.33 -9.28
CA GLY A 132 5.44 17.76 -9.52
C GLY A 132 5.86 18.10 -10.96
N PRO A 133 5.65 19.34 -11.42
CA PRO A 133 5.87 19.73 -12.81
C PRO A 133 7.35 19.82 -13.24
N GLY A 134 8.30 19.68 -12.31
CA GLY A 134 9.72 19.77 -12.60
C GLY A 134 10.30 18.50 -13.24
N PRO A 135 11.53 18.59 -13.75
CA PRO A 135 12.17 17.50 -14.49
C PRO A 135 12.69 16.36 -13.59
N LEU A 136 12.73 16.55 -12.28
CA LEU A 136 13.28 15.59 -11.31
C LEU A 136 12.24 15.33 -10.22
N ASN A 137 11.79 14.08 -10.16
CA ASN A 137 10.79 13.62 -9.20
C ASN A 137 11.24 12.30 -8.59
N ILE A 138 10.87 12.08 -7.33
CA ILE A 138 11.03 10.78 -6.67
C ILE A 138 9.91 9.88 -7.18
N THR A 139 10.24 8.67 -7.64
CA THR A 139 9.24 7.76 -8.22
C THR A 139 9.18 6.47 -7.41
N ILE A 140 7.99 6.20 -6.86
CA ILE A 140 7.61 4.90 -6.31
C ILE A 140 6.38 4.46 -7.11
N ASN A 141 6.38 3.24 -7.65
CA ASN A 141 5.29 2.80 -8.51
C ASN A 141 4.06 2.41 -7.67
N PRO A 142 2.82 2.69 -8.14
CA PRO A 142 1.62 2.11 -7.54
C PRO A 142 1.72 0.58 -7.42
N GLY A 143 1.24 0.05 -6.30
CA GLY A 143 1.38 -1.35 -5.91
C GLY A 143 2.66 -1.68 -5.13
N THR A 144 3.65 -0.77 -5.08
CA THR A 144 4.86 -0.95 -4.26
C THR A 144 4.50 -1.06 -2.79
N ARG A 145 5.09 -2.05 -2.10
CA ARG A 145 4.90 -2.29 -0.66
C ARG A 145 6.16 -1.94 0.11
N LEU A 146 6.03 -1.11 1.14
CA LEU A 146 7.13 -0.67 1.99
C LEU A 146 6.80 -0.95 3.45
N MET A 147 7.74 -1.50 4.23
CA MET A 147 7.49 -1.76 5.66
C MET A 147 7.12 -0.47 6.39
N ALA A 148 5.96 -0.46 7.06
CA ALA A 148 5.41 0.76 7.62
C ALA A 148 6.31 1.37 8.71
N GLU A 149 6.99 0.54 9.49
CA GLU A 149 7.91 1.01 10.54
C GLU A 149 9.20 1.66 10.01
N LEU A 150 9.50 1.51 8.71
CA LEU A 150 10.69 2.06 8.07
C LEU A 150 10.42 3.32 7.26
N THR A 151 9.14 3.69 7.09
CA THR A 151 8.75 4.86 6.30
C THR A 151 8.04 5.89 7.15
N THR A 152 8.21 7.15 6.82
CA THR A 152 7.53 8.25 7.51
C THR A 152 6.02 8.16 7.28
N THR A 153 5.61 7.82 6.06
CA THR A 153 4.22 7.53 5.72
C THR A 153 3.66 6.42 6.61
N GLY A 154 4.35 5.29 6.70
CA GLY A 154 3.89 4.14 7.48
C GLY A 154 3.83 4.41 8.97
N ARG A 155 4.83 5.09 9.54
CA ARG A 155 4.80 5.54 10.93
C ARG A 155 3.66 6.53 11.18
N THR A 156 3.37 7.42 10.23
CA THR A 156 2.21 8.33 10.33
C THR A 156 0.89 7.57 10.42
N MET A 157 0.76 6.50 9.63
CA MET A 157 -0.42 5.63 9.65
C MET A 157 -0.50 4.79 10.93
N LEU A 158 0.62 4.19 11.36
CA LEU A 158 0.69 3.40 12.60
C LEU A 158 0.39 4.26 13.83
N ALA A 159 0.75 5.55 13.84
CA ALA A 159 0.43 6.46 14.92
C ALA A 159 -1.09 6.67 15.12
N GLN A 160 -1.92 6.35 14.12
CA GLN A 160 -3.38 6.42 14.25
C GLN A 160 -3.99 5.19 14.93
N LEU A 161 -3.21 4.11 15.07
CA LEU A 161 -3.66 2.87 15.68
C LEU A 161 -3.31 2.85 17.17
N ASP A 162 -4.04 2.03 17.93
CA ASP A 162 -3.70 1.76 19.31
C ASP A 162 -2.40 0.93 19.42
N ARG A 163 -1.69 1.09 20.55
CA ARG A 163 -0.38 0.47 20.77
C ARG A 163 -0.39 -1.05 20.60
N ARG A 164 -1.46 -1.73 21.02
CA ARG A 164 -1.58 -3.19 20.94
C ARG A 164 -1.73 -3.64 19.48
N THR A 165 -2.46 -2.89 18.67
CA THR A 165 -2.58 -3.15 17.24
C THR A 165 -1.24 -2.94 16.53
N VAL A 166 -0.54 -1.84 16.83
CA VAL A 166 0.81 -1.58 16.28
C VAL A 166 1.78 -2.71 16.64
N GLU A 167 1.83 -3.12 17.92
CA GLU A 167 2.71 -4.19 18.39
C GLU A 167 2.47 -5.49 17.61
N LYS A 168 1.20 -5.92 17.47
CA LYS A 168 0.86 -7.11 16.69
C LYS A 168 1.33 -7.02 15.23
N ILE A 169 1.12 -5.87 14.60
CA ILE A 169 1.49 -5.64 13.20
C ILE A 169 3.02 -5.71 13.04
N VAL A 170 3.74 -4.94 13.86
CA VAL A 170 5.20 -4.81 13.78
C VAL A 170 5.89 -6.14 14.11
N THR A 171 5.52 -6.80 15.21
CA THR A 171 6.13 -8.08 15.59
C THR A 171 5.92 -9.14 14.52
N ARG A 172 4.71 -9.26 13.96
CA ARG A 172 4.41 -10.18 12.86
C ARG A 172 5.22 -9.84 11.61
N ARG A 173 5.36 -8.55 11.28
CA ARG A 173 6.04 -8.13 10.05
C ARG A 173 7.56 -8.35 10.13
N ARG A 174 8.17 -8.01 11.27
CA ARG A 174 9.59 -8.22 11.57
C ARG A 174 9.99 -9.69 11.48
N SER A 175 9.14 -10.62 11.92
CA SER A 175 9.44 -12.06 11.84
C SER A 175 9.57 -12.59 10.39
N HIS A 176 9.08 -11.84 9.40
CA HIS A 176 9.14 -12.18 7.98
C HIS A 176 10.21 -11.40 7.21
N HIS A 177 11.02 -10.56 7.88
CA HIS A 177 12.02 -9.74 7.21
C HIS A 177 13.35 -9.72 7.98
N SER A 178 14.41 -10.27 7.38
CA SER A 178 15.72 -10.44 8.02
C SER A 178 16.84 -9.57 7.41
N GLY A 179 16.50 -8.60 6.54
CA GLY A 179 17.50 -7.95 5.67
C GLY A 179 17.86 -6.50 5.96
N ARG A 180 17.06 -5.77 6.76
CA ARG A 180 17.30 -4.35 7.09
C ARG A 180 17.52 -4.17 8.58
N GLU A 181 18.42 -3.25 8.93
CA GLU A 181 18.59 -2.80 10.30
C GLU A 181 17.32 -2.07 10.75
N LEU A 182 16.72 -2.55 11.84
CA LEU A 182 15.47 -2.01 12.38
C LEU A 182 15.79 -1.24 13.65
N CYS A 183 15.17 -0.08 13.83
CA CYS A 183 15.19 0.63 15.11
C CYS A 183 14.57 -0.24 16.23
N SER A 184 14.89 0.10 17.47
CA SER A 184 14.23 -0.52 18.63
C SER A 184 12.73 -0.23 18.63
N LEU A 185 11.96 -1.08 19.31
CA LEU A 185 10.52 -0.84 19.47
C LEU A 185 10.25 0.44 20.28
N ASP A 186 11.09 0.75 21.26
CA ASP A 186 10.96 1.96 22.07
C ASP A 186 11.19 3.24 21.25
N GLU A 187 12.19 3.25 20.36
CA GLU A 187 12.40 4.36 19.41
C GLU A 187 11.22 4.51 18.45
N LEU A 188 10.70 3.38 17.93
CA LEU A 188 9.51 3.42 17.08
C LEU A 188 8.34 4.03 17.85
N TYR A 189 8.03 3.55 19.06
CA TYR A 189 6.91 4.06 19.84
C TYR A 189 7.05 5.53 20.22
N ALA A 190 8.26 5.97 20.61
CA ALA A 190 8.52 7.38 20.89
C ALA A 190 8.25 8.26 19.66
N ASP A 191 8.68 7.83 18.48
CA ASP A 191 8.39 8.54 17.22
C ASP A 191 6.89 8.56 16.91
N LEU A 192 6.18 7.43 17.07
CA LEU A 192 4.73 7.37 16.89
C LEU A 192 3.98 8.32 17.85
N ASP A 193 4.44 8.46 19.08
CA ASP A 193 3.83 9.36 20.06
C ASP A 193 4.02 10.84 19.65
N VAL A 194 5.21 11.22 19.20
CA VAL A 194 5.49 12.57 18.65
C VAL A 194 4.62 12.85 17.43
N ILE A 195 4.52 11.90 16.50
CA ILE A 195 3.67 12.02 15.31
C ILE A 195 2.21 12.20 15.72
N ARG A 196 1.73 11.43 16.70
CA ARG A 196 0.33 11.50 17.16
C ARG A 196 0.02 12.86 17.78
N GLU A 197 0.91 13.39 18.61
CA GLU A 197 0.75 14.71 19.24
C GLU A 197 0.78 15.83 18.19
N ARG A 198 1.70 15.75 17.23
CA ARG A 198 1.87 16.77 16.17
C ARG A 198 0.81 16.68 15.06
N GLY A 199 0.23 15.50 14.85
CA GLY A 199 -0.80 15.24 13.83
C GLY A 199 -0.26 15.05 12.40
N TYR A 200 1.06 14.99 12.21
CA TYR A 200 1.70 14.68 10.93
C TYR A 200 3.09 14.05 11.12
N GLY A 201 3.48 13.18 10.21
CA GLY A 201 4.83 12.64 10.13
C GLY A 201 5.74 13.55 9.33
N ILE A 202 7.00 13.61 9.78
CA ILE A 202 8.05 14.36 9.10
C ILE A 202 9.36 13.64 9.30
N SER A 203 10.18 13.58 8.26
CA SER A 203 11.53 13.07 8.37
C SER A 203 12.42 13.64 7.28
N SER A 204 13.73 13.63 7.52
CA SER A 204 14.75 13.81 6.50
C SER A 204 15.65 12.58 6.49
N GLY A 205 15.46 11.69 5.51
CA GLY A 205 16.31 10.52 5.29
C GLY A 205 15.90 9.22 5.99
N LEU A 206 14.66 9.09 6.48
CA LEU A 206 14.26 7.89 7.27
C LEU A 206 14.30 6.60 6.45
N TYR A 207 13.70 6.58 5.26
CA TYR A 207 13.67 5.39 4.39
C TYR A 207 14.79 5.39 3.34
N THR A 208 14.98 6.52 2.69
CA THR A 208 16.01 6.76 1.67
C THR A 208 16.84 7.97 2.11
N PRO A 209 18.16 7.82 2.34
CA PRO A 209 19.03 8.94 2.64
C PRO A 209 18.93 10.04 1.58
N GLY A 210 18.81 11.30 2.00
CA GLY A 210 18.66 12.44 1.09
C GLY A 210 17.24 12.70 0.60
N VAL A 211 16.23 11.95 1.07
CA VAL A 211 14.81 12.21 0.82
C VAL A 211 14.13 12.67 2.08
N ALA A 212 13.47 13.83 2.02
CA ALA A 212 12.58 14.29 3.07
C ALA A 212 11.14 13.92 2.73
N THR A 213 10.35 13.62 3.76
CA THR A 213 8.94 13.21 3.64
C THR A 213 8.12 13.98 4.67
N VAL A 214 6.98 14.51 4.24
CA VAL A 214 5.91 15.01 5.12
C VAL A 214 4.65 14.20 4.84
N CYS A 215 3.97 13.73 5.87
CA CYS A 215 2.79 12.89 5.71
C CYS A 215 1.67 13.23 6.69
N ARG A 216 0.42 13.18 6.20
CA ARG A 216 -0.80 13.18 7.00
C ARG A 216 -1.69 12.00 6.60
N VAL A 217 -2.59 11.63 7.49
CA VAL A 217 -3.62 10.63 7.23
C VAL A 217 -4.96 11.29 6.93
N ILE A 218 -5.77 10.64 6.11
CA ILE A 218 -7.20 10.90 5.99
C ILE A 218 -7.92 9.77 6.71
N LYS A 219 -8.85 10.13 7.60
CA LYS A 219 -9.72 9.14 8.23
C LYS A 219 -11.00 9.09 7.41
N GLY A 220 -11.41 7.88 7.02
CA GLY A 220 -12.72 7.71 6.42
C GLY A 220 -13.85 8.01 7.43
N ALA A 221 -15.09 8.04 6.93
CA ALA A 221 -16.28 8.34 7.71
C ALA A 221 -16.67 7.19 8.66
N SER A 222 -16.28 5.96 8.31
CA SER A 222 -16.50 4.73 9.08
C SER A 222 -15.19 4.08 9.49
N ALA A 223 -15.24 3.23 10.51
CA ALA A 223 -14.12 2.34 10.85
C ALA A 223 -13.84 1.28 9.76
N GLU A 224 -14.77 1.08 8.82
CA GLU A 224 -14.62 0.19 7.67
C GLU A 224 -13.92 0.85 6.47
N ASP A 225 -13.81 2.17 6.45
CA ASP A 225 -13.13 2.88 5.38
C ASP A 225 -11.61 2.68 5.48
N PRO A 226 -10.89 2.59 4.35
CA PRO A 226 -9.44 2.45 4.37
C PRO A 226 -8.79 3.69 5.00
N LEU A 227 -7.79 3.45 5.85
CA LEU A 227 -6.91 4.51 6.31
C LEU A 227 -6.00 4.91 5.15
N LEU A 228 -6.26 6.08 4.56
CA LEU A 228 -5.40 6.64 3.51
C LEU A 228 -4.37 7.58 4.12
N SER A 229 -3.19 7.65 3.50
CA SER A 229 -2.20 8.68 3.76
C SER A 229 -2.00 9.57 2.55
N LEU A 230 -1.74 10.84 2.80
CA LEU A 230 -1.22 11.81 1.84
C LEU A 230 0.21 12.14 2.26
N SER A 231 1.19 11.88 1.40
CA SER A 231 2.57 12.27 1.66
C SER A 231 3.18 13.04 0.51
N VAL A 232 4.18 13.86 0.83
CA VAL A 232 5.01 14.57 -0.15
C VAL A 232 6.46 14.23 0.15
N ASP A 233 7.15 13.72 -0.86
CA ASP A 233 8.58 13.48 -0.80
C ASP A 233 9.33 14.47 -1.70
N PHE A 234 10.48 14.93 -1.23
CA PHE A 234 11.36 15.83 -1.97
C PHE A 234 12.83 15.58 -1.60
N LEU A 235 13.73 15.98 -2.49
CA LEU A 235 15.17 15.84 -2.23
C LEU A 235 15.64 16.87 -1.21
N VAL A 236 16.46 16.41 -0.27
CA VAL A 236 17.10 17.28 0.72
C VAL A 236 18.10 18.18 0.01
N GLY A 237 17.87 19.49 0.13
CA GLY A 237 18.69 20.54 -0.47
C GLY A 237 18.43 21.91 0.17
N ALA A 238 18.70 22.97 -0.58
CA ALA A 238 18.60 24.35 -0.09
C ALA A 238 17.19 24.75 0.38
N GLU A 239 16.13 24.17 -0.21
CA GLU A 239 14.73 24.51 0.08
C GLU A 239 14.12 23.67 1.22
N THR A 240 14.89 22.74 1.81
CA THR A 240 14.37 21.75 2.76
C THR A 240 13.63 22.38 3.93
N GLU A 241 14.23 23.36 4.61
CA GLU A 241 13.62 23.98 5.78
C GLU A 241 12.30 24.68 5.43
N SER A 242 12.29 25.44 4.32
CA SER A 242 11.08 26.12 3.82
C SER A 242 9.96 25.13 3.49
N LEU A 243 10.28 24.04 2.78
CA LEU A 243 9.30 23.01 2.43
C LEU A 243 8.76 22.28 3.67
N LEU A 244 9.63 21.96 4.64
CA LEU A 244 9.23 21.33 5.91
C LEU A 244 8.35 22.25 6.77
N GLU A 245 8.44 23.57 6.62
CA GLU A 245 7.57 24.55 7.27
C GLU A 245 6.20 24.68 6.57
N VAL A 246 6.19 24.69 5.23
CA VAL A 246 4.98 24.97 4.42
C VAL A 246 4.10 23.74 4.20
N ILE A 247 4.70 22.60 3.79
CA ILE A 247 3.96 21.41 3.36
C ILE A 247 3.01 20.85 4.44
N PRO A 248 3.35 20.82 5.75
CA PRO A 248 2.42 20.31 6.76
C PRO A 248 1.09 21.06 6.82
N GLY A 249 1.10 22.37 6.54
CA GLY A 249 -0.09 23.22 6.49
C GLY A 249 -0.88 23.04 5.20
N GLU A 250 -0.20 22.83 4.07
CA GLU A 250 -0.84 22.52 2.79
C GLU A 250 -1.54 21.16 2.80
N LEU A 251 -0.85 20.12 3.30
CA LEU A 251 -1.46 18.80 3.47
C LEU A 251 -2.67 18.86 4.41
N LEU A 252 -2.65 19.70 5.45
CA LEU A 252 -3.81 19.86 6.33
C LEU A 252 -5.00 20.46 5.58
N ARG A 253 -4.77 21.45 4.70
CA ARG A 253 -5.82 22.01 3.84
C ARG A 253 -6.37 20.96 2.87
N CYS A 254 -5.51 20.18 2.23
CA CYS A 254 -5.93 19.08 1.37
C CYS A 254 -6.79 18.07 2.14
N VAL A 255 -6.33 17.57 3.30
CA VAL A 255 -7.08 16.61 4.13
C VAL A 255 -8.46 17.18 4.50
N THR A 256 -8.51 18.43 4.95
CA THR A 256 -9.76 19.09 5.35
C THR A 256 -10.74 19.18 4.19
N GLU A 257 -10.26 19.54 3.00
CA GLU A 257 -11.08 19.65 1.79
C GLU A 257 -11.56 18.28 1.31
N ILE A 258 -10.68 17.27 1.32
CA ILE A 258 -11.02 15.89 0.95
C ILE A 258 -12.11 15.35 1.87
N GLU A 259 -11.95 15.48 3.19
CA GLU A 259 -12.94 15.05 4.18
C GLU A 259 -14.28 15.77 3.99
N ARG A 260 -14.24 17.08 3.74
CA ARG A 260 -15.45 17.90 3.47
C ARG A 260 -16.20 17.42 2.23
N VAL A 261 -15.48 17.20 1.12
CA VAL A 261 -16.08 16.76 -0.14
C VAL A 261 -16.61 15.32 0.00
N PHE A 262 -15.83 14.42 0.62
CA PHE A 262 -16.20 13.03 0.80
C PHE A 262 -17.45 12.87 1.68
N LEU A 263 -17.53 13.58 2.82
CA LEU A 263 -18.70 13.56 3.70
C LEU A 263 -19.95 14.19 3.06
N SER A 264 -19.76 15.09 2.08
CA SER A 264 -20.87 15.71 1.34
C SER A 264 -21.34 14.91 0.13
N ALA A 265 -20.61 13.86 -0.26
CA ALA A 265 -20.95 13.06 -1.42
C ALA A 265 -22.17 12.16 -1.13
N PRO A 266 -23.13 12.03 -2.06
CA PRO A 266 -24.20 11.06 -1.92
C PRO A 266 -23.60 9.66 -1.85
N PRO A 267 -24.17 8.73 -1.05
CA PRO A 267 -23.68 7.36 -1.00
C PRO A 267 -23.65 6.77 -2.41
N PRO A 268 -22.63 5.96 -2.74
CA PRO A 268 -22.52 5.37 -4.07
C PRO A 268 -23.82 4.64 -4.38
N GLN A 269 -24.50 5.04 -5.46
CA GLN A 269 -25.66 4.33 -5.94
C GLN A 269 -25.20 2.93 -6.34
N VAL A 270 -25.49 1.95 -5.49
CA VAL A 270 -25.34 0.54 -5.83
C VAL A 270 -26.21 0.35 -7.07
N SER A 271 -25.60 0.23 -8.24
CA SER A 271 -26.36 -0.11 -9.43
C SER A 271 -26.89 -1.52 -9.18
N GLU A 272 -28.16 -1.62 -8.79
CA GLU A 272 -28.95 -2.83 -8.99
C GLU A 272 -28.97 -3.07 -10.50
N ARG A 273 -27.94 -3.74 -11.01
CA ARG A 273 -28.03 -4.40 -12.31
C ARG A 273 -28.83 -5.65 -12.07
N SER A 274 -30.14 -5.47 -12.17
CA SER A 274 -31.16 -6.48 -12.37
C SER A 274 -30.78 -7.42 -13.53
N GLY A 275 -30.95 -8.73 -13.32
CA GLY A 275 -31.09 -9.73 -14.39
C GLY A 275 -29.85 -10.53 -14.71
#